data_AF-A0A2N6AKL0-F1
#
_entry.id   AF-A0A2N6AKL0-F1
#
_cell.length_a   1.000
_cell.length_b   1.000
_cell.length_c   1.000
_cell.angle_alpha   90.00
_cell.angle_beta   90.00
_cell.angle_gamma   90.00
#
_symmetry.space_group_name_H-M   'P 1'
#
loop_
_entity.id
_entity.type
_entity.pdbx_description
1 polymer ?
#
loop_
_entity_poly.entity_id
_entity_poly.type
_entity_poly.pdbx_seq_one_letter_code
_entity_poly.pdbx_strand_id
1 'polypeptide(L)'
;VGERWSQGGDIFIHGKCASIGCVAMTDSVIEKLYLLVASRPRGQRDIPVLILPYDDEAGYQQLYFHADALLEETDSMYWLLLRDHIQNMRDLWRHFRDSGSIPAAVVTSNGQYNIPSSD
;
A
#
# COMPACT_ATOMS: atom_id res chain seq x y z
N VAL A 1 7.56 -8.42 -23.54
CA VAL A 1 6.56 -8.02 -22.53
C VAL A 1 6.72 -8.95 -21.34
N GLY A 2 7.23 -8.42 -20.21
CA GLY A 2 7.35 -9.07 -18.89
C GLY A 2 8.36 -10.22 -18.76
N GLU A 3 9.65 -9.93 -18.53
CA GLU A 3 10.57 -10.94 -17.99
C GLU A 3 10.24 -11.20 -16.51
N ARG A 4 10.51 -12.42 -16.03
CA ARG A 4 10.13 -12.91 -14.68
C ARG A 4 10.64 -12.06 -13.51
N TRP A 5 11.59 -11.16 -13.78
CA TRP A 5 12.21 -10.23 -12.82
C TRP A 5 11.86 -8.75 -13.08
N SER A 6 11.00 -8.46 -14.07
CA SER A 6 10.64 -7.10 -14.50
C SER A 6 9.12 -6.98 -14.76
N GLN A 7 8.30 -7.62 -13.92
CA GLN A 7 6.85 -7.47 -13.97
C GLN A 7 6.46 -6.29 -13.08
N GLY A 8 5.99 -5.20 -13.70
CA GLY A 8 5.66 -3.94 -13.01
C GLY A 8 6.83 -2.95 -13.00
N GLY A 9 6.51 -1.67 -13.18
CA GLY A 9 7.49 -0.58 -13.22
C GLY A 9 6.90 0.76 -13.69
N ASP A 10 5.92 0.68 -14.60
CA ASP A 10 5.24 1.84 -15.17
C ASP A 10 3.86 2.08 -14.54
N ILE A 11 3.81 2.12 -13.19
CA ILE A 11 2.59 2.47 -12.45
C ILE A 11 2.53 3.99 -12.32
N PHE A 12 1.69 4.62 -13.14
CA PHE A 12 1.47 6.06 -13.08
C PHE A 12 0.21 6.41 -12.29
N ILE A 13 0.21 7.58 -11.67
CA ILE A 13 -1.00 8.24 -11.17
C ILE A 13 -1.42 9.25 -12.23
N HIS A 14 -2.60 9.08 -12.83
CA HIS A 14 -3.02 9.89 -13.99
C HIS A 14 -4.52 10.20 -14.01
N GLY A 15 -4.91 11.08 -14.95
CA GLY A 15 -6.30 11.46 -15.20
C GLY A 15 -7.11 10.38 -15.93
N LYS A 16 -8.26 10.71 -16.50
CA LYS A 16 -9.17 9.75 -17.17
C LYS A 16 -9.62 8.59 -16.26
N CYS A 17 -10.31 7.60 -16.85
CA CYS A 17 -11.04 6.55 -16.11
C CYS A 17 -10.59 5.11 -16.40
N ALA A 18 -9.61 4.89 -17.27
CA ALA A 18 -9.17 3.54 -17.66
C ALA A 18 -7.74 3.27 -17.21
N SER A 19 -7.48 2.10 -16.62
CA SER A 19 -6.14 1.64 -16.30
C SER A 19 -5.99 0.12 -16.49
N ILE A 20 -4.78 -0.31 -16.85
CA ILE A 20 -4.36 -1.72 -16.88
C ILE A 20 -3.16 -1.84 -15.92
N GLY A 21 -3.34 -1.34 -14.69
CA GLY A 21 -2.31 -1.32 -13.64
C GLY A 21 -1.89 0.06 -13.13
N CYS A 22 -2.29 1.15 -13.78
CA CYS A 22 -2.10 2.52 -13.27
C CYS A 22 -3.20 2.94 -12.28
N VAL A 23 -2.95 4.02 -11.53
CA VAL A 23 -3.93 4.64 -10.62
C VAL A 23 -4.61 5.81 -11.35
N ALA A 24 -5.75 5.52 -11.99
CA ALA A 24 -6.57 6.53 -12.68
C ALA A 24 -7.56 7.19 -11.70
N MET A 25 -7.54 8.52 -11.58
CA MET A 25 -8.35 9.26 -10.59
C MET A 25 -9.22 10.37 -11.20
N THR A 26 -9.40 10.40 -12.52
CA THR A 26 -10.02 11.50 -13.31
C THR A 26 -9.15 12.75 -13.43
N ASP A 27 -9.42 13.54 -14.47
CA ASP A 27 -8.68 14.78 -14.78
C ASP A 27 -8.80 15.79 -13.63
N SER A 28 -10.01 15.97 -13.09
CA SER A 28 -10.27 16.91 -11.99
C SER A 28 -9.51 16.61 -10.69
N VAL A 29 -9.22 15.34 -10.41
CA VAL A 29 -8.50 14.94 -9.19
C VAL A 29 -7.00 15.00 -9.41
N ILE A 30 -6.49 14.51 -10.55
CA ILE A 30 -5.05 14.56 -10.83
C ILE A 30 -4.55 16.00 -10.94
N GLU A 31 -5.36 16.94 -11.45
CA GLU A 31 -5.02 18.36 -11.49
C GLU A 31 -4.81 18.93 -10.08
N LYS A 32 -5.72 18.62 -9.15
CA LYS A 32 -5.60 19.04 -7.74
C LYS A 32 -4.35 18.43 -7.09
N LEU A 33 -4.13 17.14 -7.30
CA LEU A 33 -2.97 16.44 -6.77
C LEU A 33 -1.67 17.03 -7.32
N TYR A 34 -1.61 17.32 -8.63
CA TYR A 34 -0.46 17.94 -9.27
C TYR A 34 -0.15 19.32 -8.68
N LEU A 35 -1.17 20.15 -8.44
CA LEU A 35 -1.00 21.46 -7.81
C LEU A 35 -0.45 21.35 -6.38
N LEU A 36 -0.97 20.42 -5.57
CA LEU A 36 -0.45 20.17 -4.23
C LEU A 36 1.03 19.77 -4.28
N VAL A 37 1.37 18.83 -5.15
CA VAL A 37 2.74 18.38 -5.37
C VAL A 37 3.63 19.50 -5.90
N ALA A 38 3.16 20.35 -6.80
CA ALA A 38 3.92 21.48 -7.35
C ALA A 38 4.19 22.57 -6.30
N SER A 39 3.35 22.65 -5.26
CA SER A 39 3.49 23.63 -4.17
C SER A 39 4.50 23.23 -3.08
N ARG A 40 5.11 22.04 -3.20
CA ARG A 40 6.04 21.49 -2.21
C ARG A 40 7.31 22.35 -2.01
N PRO A 41 7.98 22.28 -0.83
CA PRO A 41 9.20 23.04 -0.56
C PRO A 41 10.30 22.79 -1.60
N ARG A 42 11.06 23.85 -1.92
CA ARG A 42 12.24 23.75 -2.81
C ARG A 42 13.23 22.74 -2.21
N GLY A 43 13.47 21.66 -2.94
CA GLY A 43 14.41 20.60 -2.54
C GLY A 43 13.78 19.23 -2.31
N GLN A 44 12.45 19.14 -2.11
CA GLN A 44 11.77 17.84 -2.12
C GLN A 44 11.70 17.34 -3.56
N ARG A 45 12.58 16.39 -3.91
CA ARG A 45 12.67 15.81 -5.26
C ARG A 45 11.70 14.65 -5.44
N ASP A 46 11.59 13.82 -4.40
CA ASP A 46 10.77 12.61 -4.40
C ASP A 46 9.45 12.82 -3.66
N ILE A 47 8.38 12.26 -4.23
CA ILE A 47 7.05 12.23 -3.60
C ILE A 47 6.75 10.77 -3.27
N PRO A 48 6.84 10.38 -1.99
CA PRO A 48 6.49 9.03 -1.60
C PRO A 48 4.99 8.81 -1.80
N VAL A 49 4.64 7.66 -2.37
CA VAL A 49 3.26 7.21 -2.55
C VAL A 49 3.12 5.92 -1.77
N LEU A 50 2.26 5.94 -0.75
CA LEU A 50 1.90 4.77 0.04
C LEU A 50 0.51 4.29 -0.39
N ILE A 51 0.42 3.06 -0.88
CA ILE A 51 -0.83 2.42 -1.28
C ILE A 51 -1.19 1.40 -0.21
N LEU A 52 -2.37 1.56 0.37
CA LEU A 52 -2.90 0.71 1.44
C LEU A 52 -4.31 0.23 1.06
N PRO A 53 -4.70 -1.00 1.45
CA PRO A 53 -5.99 -1.57 1.07
C PRO A 53 -7.18 -0.89 1.76
N TYR A 54 -6.97 -0.34 2.95
CA TYR A 54 -7.99 0.34 3.75
C TYR A 54 -7.43 1.59 4.42
N ASP A 55 -8.31 2.57 4.63
CA ASP A 55 -8.03 3.82 5.33
C ASP A 55 -8.56 3.82 6.78
N ASP A 56 -9.20 2.73 7.22
CA ASP A 56 -9.69 2.56 8.58
C ASP A 56 -9.33 1.19 9.20
N GLU A 57 -9.47 1.12 10.53
CA GLU A 57 -9.15 -0.05 11.33
C GLU A 57 -10.13 -1.22 11.07
N ALA A 58 -11.38 -0.91 10.73
CA ALA A 58 -12.44 -1.90 10.55
C ALA A 58 -12.21 -2.75 9.29
N GLY A 59 -11.76 -2.13 8.19
CA GLY A 59 -11.44 -2.81 6.95
C GLY A 59 -10.33 -3.85 7.12
N TYR A 60 -9.25 -3.50 7.83
CA TYR A 60 -8.19 -4.47 8.16
C TYR A 60 -8.71 -5.62 9.03
N GLN A 61 -9.50 -5.33 10.06
CA GLN A 61 -10.04 -6.36 10.95
C GLN A 61 -10.96 -7.32 10.19
N GLN A 62 -11.84 -6.81 9.34
CA GLN A 62 -12.74 -7.62 8.53
C GLN A 62 -11.95 -8.59 7.64
N LEU A 63 -10.93 -8.11 6.96
CA LEU A 63 -10.12 -8.94 6.06
C LEU A 63 -9.27 -9.96 6.84
N TYR A 64 -8.71 -9.56 7.98
CA TYR A 64 -7.95 -10.45 8.87
C TYR A 64 -8.82 -11.61 9.35
N PHE A 65 -10.01 -11.34 9.92
CA PHE A 65 -10.89 -12.38 10.43
C PHE A 65 -11.42 -13.29 9.32
N HIS A 66 -11.62 -12.76 8.12
CA HIS A 66 -11.99 -13.58 6.97
C HIS A 66 -10.88 -14.57 6.59
N ALA A 67 -9.63 -14.11 6.52
CA ALA A 67 -8.48 -14.98 6.24
C ALA A 67 -8.25 -16.01 7.36
N ASP A 68 -8.43 -15.61 8.62
CA ASP A 68 -8.26 -16.48 9.79
C ASP A 68 -9.31 -17.60 9.82
N ALA A 69 -10.59 -17.29 9.58
CA ALA A 69 -11.64 -18.29 9.48
C ALA A 69 -11.38 -19.31 8.34
N LEU A 70 -10.89 -18.84 7.18
CA LEU A 70 -10.56 -19.72 6.07
C LEU A 70 -9.30 -20.54 6.32
N LEU A 71 -8.34 -20.02 7.10
CA LEU A 71 -7.22 -20.81 7.57
C LEU A 71 -7.69 -21.96 8.47
N GLU A 72 -8.58 -21.69 9.43
CA GLU A 72 -9.14 -22.73 10.32
C GLU A 72 -9.91 -23.81 9.53
N GLU A 73 -10.66 -23.40 8.51
CA GLU A 73 -11.46 -24.33 7.69
C GLU A 73 -10.59 -25.19 6.76
N THR A 74 -9.53 -24.60 6.18
CA THR A 74 -8.81 -25.23 5.07
C THR A 74 -7.41 -25.73 5.41
N ASP A 75 -6.84 -25.29 6.52
CA ASP A 75 -5.42 -25.48 6.90
C ASP A 75 -4.44 -25.06 5.78
N SER A 76 -4.85 -24.10 4.94
CA SER A 76 -4.07 -23.68 3.78
C SER A 76 -3.02 -22.65 4.16
N MET A 77 -1.76 -22.94 3.79
CA MET A 77 -0.63 -22.00 3.89
C MET A 77 -0.93 -20.64 3.24
N TYR A 78 -1.74 -20.60 2.18
CA TYR A 78 -2.11 -19.35 1.53
C TYR A 78 -2.84 -18.40 2.50
N TRP A 79 -3.82 -18.90 3.26
CA TRP A 79 -4.59 -18.09 4.20
C TRP A 79 -3.76 -17.66 5.40
N LEU A 80 -2.82 -18.51 5.84
CA LEU A 80 -1.83 -18.13 6.86
C LEU A 80 -0.99 -16.92 6.39
N LEU A 81 -0.40 -17.02 5.20
CA LEU A 81 0.42 -15.95 4.63
C LEU A 81 -0.37 -14.67 4.38
N LEU A 82 -1.61 -14.80 3.89
CA LEU A 82 -2.47 -13.64 3.65
C LEU A 82 -2.84 -12.95 4.97
N ARG A 83 -3.24 -13.71 6.00
CA ARG A 83 -3.57 -13.18 7.32
C ARG A 83 -2.40 -12.39 7.92
N ASP A 84 -1.20 -12.97 7.89
CA ASP A 84 0.01 -12.32 8.42
C ASP A 84 0.38 -11.08 7.60
N HIS A 85 0.17 -11.10 6.28
CA HIS A 85 0.36 -9.92 5.43
C HIS A 85 -0.65 -8.81 5.73
N ILE A 86 -1.92 -9.13 5.94
CA ILE A 86 -2.96 -8.16 6.32
C ILE A 86 -2.59 -7.47 7.64
N GLN A 87 -2.09 -8.24 8.62
CA GLN A 87 -1.63 -7.70 9.89
C GLN A 87 -0.45 -6.73 9.68
N ASN A 88 0.52 -7.08 8.83
CA ASN A 88 1.63 -6.18 8.52
C ASN A 88 1.20 -4.89 7.81
N MET A 89 0.24 -4.96 6.87
CA MET A 89 -0.32 -3.77 6.21
C MET A 89 -1.12 -2.89 7.18
N ARG A 90 -1.84 -3.51 8.13
CA ARG A 90 -2.54 -2.81 9.21
C ARG A 90 -1.57 -2.05 10.11
N ASP A 91 -0.46 -2.67 10.48
CA ASP A 91 0.55 -2.02 11.31
C ASP A 91 1.24 -0.86 10.58
N LEU A 92 1.49 -1.02 9.26
CA LEU A 92 2.00 0.05 8.41
C LEU A 92 1.02 1.23 8.33
N TRP A 93 -0.28 0.95 8.18
CA TRP A 93 -1.32 1.98 8.20
C TRP A 93 -1.38 2.71 9.54
N ARG A 94 -1.31 1.98 10.67
CA ARG A 94 -1.29 2.57 12.01
C ARG A 94 -0.09 3.49 12.21
N HIS A 95 1.10 3.03 11.82
CA HIS A 95 2.31 3.85 11.88
C HIS A 95 2.15 5.15 11.10
N PHE A 96 1.66 5.08 9.86
CA PHE A 96 1.42 6.28 9.05
C PHE A 96 0.36 7.18 9.66
N ARG A 97 -0.76 6.62 10.13
CA ARG A 97 -1.86 7.38 10.77
C ARG A 97 -1.37 8.12 12.02
N ASP A 98 -0.57 7.46 12.85
CA ASP A 98 -0.17 7.98 14.17
C ASP A 98 1.02 8.96 14.06
N SER A 99 1.96 8.72 13.14
CA SER A 99 3.17 9.54 12.99
C SER A 99 3.13 10.55 11.85
N GLY A 100 2.25 10.35 10.86
CA GLY A 100 2.28 11.06 9.58
C GLY A 100 3.48 10.70 8.69
N SER A 101 4.33 9.74 9.10
CA SER A 101 5.53 9.35 8.37
C SER A 101 5.33 8.07 7.57
N ILE A 102 5.92 8.04 6.37
CA ILE A 102 5.96 6.84 5.53
C ILE A 102 7.31 6.16 5.79
N PRO A 103 7.34 4.92 6.31
CA PRO A 103 8.60 4.22 6.53
C PRO A 103 9.26 3.87 5.19
N ALA A 104 10.57 3.61 5.23
CA ALA A 104 11.30 3.15 4.05
C ALA A 104 10.68 1.84 3.54
N ALA A 105 10.58 1.70 2.22
CA ALA A 105 10.04 0.50 1.56
C ALA A 105 11.02 -0.68 1.60
N VAL A 106 11.46 -1.04 2.81
CA VAL A 106 12.34 -2.17 3.07
C VAL A 106 11.46 -3.34 3.48
N VAL A 107 11.64 -4.48 2.80
CA VAL A 107 10.94 -5.71 3.11
C VAL A 107 11.90 -6.73 3.72
N THR A 108 11.40 -7.52 4.64
CA THR A 108 12.09 -8.70 5.19
C THR A 108 12.18 -9.80 4.13
N SER A 109 12.96 -10.85 4.42
CA SER A 109 13.11 -12.00 3.50
C SER A 109 11.82 -12.79 3.27
N ASN A 110 10.82 -12.65 4.16
CA ASN A 110 9.48 -13.21 4.01
C ASN A 110 8.46 -12.21 3.42
N GLY A 111 8.91 -11.06 2.92
CA GLY A 111 8.06 -10.10 2.20
C GLY A 111 7.21 -9.18 3.08
N GLN A 112 7.49 -9.08 4.38
CA GLN A 112 6.82 -8.14 5.28
C GLN A 112 7.52 -6.78 5.24
N TYR A 113 6.75 -5.70 5.24
CA TYR A 113 7.27 -4.34 5.41
C TYR A 113 7.90 -4.18 6.78
N ASN A 114 9.12 -3.66 6.80
CA ASN A 114 9.80 -3.29 8.03
C ASN A 114 9.24 -1.96 8.55
N ILE A 115 8.63 -1.98 9.71
CA ILE A 115 8.01 -0.80 10.34
C ILE A 115 8.90 -0.42 11.54
N PRO A 116 9.43 0.83 11.59
CA PRO A 116 10.23 1.28 12.73
C PRO A 116 9.46 1.11 14.05
N SER A 117 10.16 0.70 15.12
CA SER A 117 9.56 0.71 16.45
C SER A 117 9.24 2.15 16.87
N SER A 118 8.07 2.33 17.47
CA SER A 118 7.76 3.54 18.24
C SER A 118 8.56 3.45 19.54
N ASP A 119 9.73 4.11 19.59
CA ASP A 119 10.44 4.33 20.85
C ASP A 119 9.64 5.28 21.78
#